data_AF-A0A930BV76-F1
#
_entry.id   AF-A0A930BV76-F1
#
_cell.length_a   1.000
_cell.length_b   1.000
_cell.length_c   1.000
_cell.angle_alpha   90.00
_cell.angle_beta   90.00
_cell.angle_gamma   90.00
#
_symmetry.space_group_name_H-M   'P 1'
#
loop_
_entity.id
_entity.type
_entity.pdbx_description
1 polymer ?
#
loop_
_entity_poly.entity_id
_entity_poly.type
_entity_poly.pdbx_seq_one_letter_code
_entity_poly.pdbx_strand_id
1 'polypeptide(L)' 'MRLAFFLFCLLCSTILPAHAAKTVLVMGDSLSAGYGIRPEQAWPALLGARM' A
#
# COMPACT_ATOMS: atom_id res chain seq x y z
N MET A 1 0.74 -11.73 -36.81
CA MET A 1 -0.37 -11.71 -35.82
C MET A 1 0.07 -12.13 -34.41
N ARG A 2 0.84 -13.21 -34.21
CA ARG A 2 1.34 -13.61 -32.87
C ARG A 2 2.26 -12.58 -32.20
N LEU A 3 3.17 -11.93 -32.95
CA LEU A 3 4.07 -10.90 -32.41
C LEU A 3 3.33 -9.65 -31.91
N ALA A 4 2.35 -9.18 -32.69
CA ALA A 4 1.52 -8.03 -32.32
C ALA A 4 0.73 -8.30 -31.03
N PHE A 5 0.21 -9.53 -30.88
CA PHE A 5 -0.46 -9.97 -29.67
C PHE A 5 0.49 -10.00 -28.45
N PHE A 6 1.71 -10.50 -28.63
CA PHE A 6 2.74 -10.48 -27.58
C PHE A 6 3.12 -9.06 -27.14
N LEU A 7 3.34 -8.16 -28.09
CA LEU A 7 3.65 -6.75 -27.80
C LEU A 7 2.48 -6.04 -27.11
N PHE A 8 1.25 -6.34 -27.51
CA PHE A 8 0.04 -5.83 -26.86
C PHE A 8 -0.09 -6.32 -25.41
N CYS A 9 0.14 -7.62 -25.14
CA CYS A 9 0.14 -8.14 -23.78
C CYS A 9 1.24 -7.53 -22.90
N LEU A 10 2.45 -7.33 -23.46
CA LEU A 10 3.55 -6.67 -22.76
C LEU A 10 3.20 -5.22 -22.39
N LEU A 11 2.57 -4.50 -23.31
CA LEU A 11 2.12 -3.12 -23.09
C LEU A 11 1.00 -3.05 -22.03
N CYS A 12 0.05 -3.99 -22.02
CA CYS A 12 -1.01 -4.04 -21.01
C CYS A 12 -0.49 -4.35 -19.60
N SER A 13 0.63 -5.08 -19.47
CA SER A 13 1.19 -5.50 -18.18
C SER A 13 1.75 -4.34 -17.36
N THR A 14 2.09 -3.20 -17.98
CA THR A 14 2.63 -2.02 -17.30
C THR A 14 1.55 -1.01 -16.90
N ILE A 15 0.32 -1.16 -17.41
CA ILE A 15 -0.77 -0.19 -17.23
C ILE A 15 -1.60 -0.49 -15.98
N LEU A 16 -1.60 -1.74 -15.51
CA LEU A 16 -2.33 -2.14 -14.33
C LEU A 16 -1.41 -2.09 -13.11
N PRO A 17 -1.52 -1.07 -12.25
CA PRO A 17 -0.75 -1.10 -11.03
C PRO A 17 -1.36 -2.18 -10.14
N ALA A 18 -0.58 -3.23 -9.87
CA ALA A 18 -0.94 -4.30 -8.94
C ALA A 18 -0.88 -3.77 -7.50
N HIS A 19 -1.81 -2.88 -7.14
CA HIS A 19 -1.99 -2.42 -5.76
C HIS A 19 -2.66 -3.53 -4.97
N ALA A 20 -1.86 -4.46 -4.46
CA ALA A 20 -2.33 -5.36 -3.42
C ALA A 20 -2.56 -4.54 -2.15
N ALA A 21 -3.79 -4.57 -1.61
CA ALA A 21 -4.08 -3.92 -0.34
C ALA A 21 -3.21 -4.55 0.76
N LYS A 22 -2.29 -3.76 1.32
CA LYS A 22 -1.35 -4.22 2.33
C LYS A 22 -1.95 -4.00 3.72
N THR A 23 -2.71 -4.97 4.21
CA THR A 23 -3.28 -4.91 5.55
C THR A 23 -2.21 -5.23 6.59
N VAL A 24 -1.94 -4.29 7.49
CA VAL A 24 -1.00 -4.46 8.61
C VAL A 24 -1.79 -4.38 9.91
N LEU A 25 -1.74 -5.46 10.71
CA LEU A 25 -2.26 -5.46 12.07
C LEU A 25 -1.18 -4.95 13.02
N VAL A 26 -1.47 -3.86 13.73
CA VAL A 26 -0.62 -3.37 14.82
C VAL A 26 -1.20 -3.84 16.14
N MET A 27 -0.63 -4.91 16.69
CA MET A 27 -0.90 -5.34 18.06
C MET A 27 -0.01 -4.52 19.00
N GLY A 28 -0.59 -3.64 19.80
CA GLY A 28 0.20 -2.68 20.58
C GLY A 28 -0.50 -2.15 21.82
N ASP A 29 0.18 -1.20 22.48
CA ASP A 29 -0.22 -0.55 23.73
C ASP A 29 -0.49 0.95 23.51
N SER A 30 -0.42 1.74 24.58
CA SER A 30 -0.64 3.20 24.57
C SER A 30 0.27 3.97 23.60
N LEU A 31 1.48 3.48 23.31
CA LEU A 31 2.38 4.09 22.34
C LEU A 31 1.86 3.94 20.91
N SER A 32 1.33 2.76 20.59
CA SER A 32 0.73 2.50 19.27
C SER A 32 -0.62 3.21 19.12
N ALA A 33 -1.35 3.41 20.22
CA ALA A 33 -2.57 4.19 20.25
C ALA A 33 -2.36 5.70 20.07
N GLY A 34 -1.12 6.21 20.25
CA GLY A 34 -0.84 7.64 20.21
C GLY A 34 -1.33 8.39 21.45
N TYR A 35 -1.14 7.81 22.65
CA TYR A 35 -1.59 8.44 23.89
C TYR A 35 -0.96 9.82 24.10
N GLY A 36 -1.80 10.83 24.35
CA GLY A 36 -1.38 12.21 24.58
C GLY A 36 -1.10 13.03 23.30
N ILE A 37 -1.28 12.45 22.12
CA ILE A 37 -1.16 13.15 20.83
C ILE A 37 -2.40 12.90 19.97
N ARG A 38 -2.46 13.57 18.82
CA ARG A 38 -3.54 13.31 17.87
C ARG A 38 -3.33 11.95 17.18
N PRO A 39 -4.39 11.15 16.94
CA PRO A 39 -4.24 9.83 16.33
C PRO A 39 -3.50 9.83 14.98
N GLU A 40 -3.69 10.88 14.17
CA GLU A 40 -3.00 11.08 12.90
C GLU A 40 -1.48 11.29 13.04
N GLN A 41 -1.01 11.66 14.24
CA GLN A 41 0.41 11.80 14.55
C GLN A 41 1.01 10.50 15.10
N ALA A 42 0.19 9.49 15.40
CA ALA A 42 0.67 8.19 15.86
C ALA A 42 1.44 7.47 14.73
N TRP A 43 2.48 6.72 15.11
CA TRP A 43 3.34 6.05 14.14
C TRP A 43 2.60 5.07 13.21
N PRO A 44 1.53 4.34 13.61
CA PRO A 44 0.81 3.47 12.68
C PRO A 44 0.11 4.25 11.57
N ALA A 45 -0.44 5.43 11.89
CA ALA A 45 -1.07 6.31 10.91
C ALA A 45 -0.02 6.89 9.94
N LEU A 46 1.11 7.33 10.47
CA LEU A 46 2.23 7.84 9.66
C LEU A 46 2.88 6.75 8.80
N LEU A 47 2.86 5.49 9.25
CA LEU A 47 3.33 4.36 8.46
C LEU A 47 2.35 4.05 7.33
N GLY A 48 1.05 4.02 7.62
CA GLY A 48 0.00 3.80 6.62
C GLY A 48 0.00 4.86 5.51
N ALA A 49 0.37 6.11 5.82
CA ALA A 49 0.50 7.16 4.81
C ALA A 49 1.75 7.04 3.92
N ARG A 50 2.75 6.24 4.31
CA ARG A 50 4.02 6.06 3.57
C ARG A 50 4.08 4.73 2.80
N MET A 51 3.19 3.80 3.12
CA MET A 51 3.06 2.50 2.45
C MET A 51 2.16 2.60 1.24
#